data_AF-A0A3E0QBF1-F1
#
_entry.id   AF-A0A3E0QBF1-F1
#
_cell.length_a   1.000
_cell.length_b   1.000
_cell.length_c   1.000
_cell.angle_alpha   90.00
_cell.angle_beta   90.00
_cell.angle_gamma   90.00
#
_symmetry.space_group_name_H-M   'P 1'
#
loop_
_entity.id
_entity.type
_entity.pdbx_description
1 polymer ?
#
loop_
_entity_poly.entity_id
_entity_poly.type
_entity_poly.pdbx_seq_one_letter_code
_entity_poly.pdbx_strand_id
1 'polypeptide(L)'
;MKLFFILGNQLFPTKYIDRFKKDHLFFMAEDKGLCTYEKHHKQKILLFLSSMRSYADELKKNKFKLDYVKIEDKEFHDDYLKKLKKIITQKKIKEISSFE
;
A
#
# COMPACT_ATOMS: atom_id res chain seq x y z
N MET A 1 15.83 3.38 -8.18
CA MET A 1 14.85 3.37 -7.06
C MET A 1 13.96 2.17 -7.25
N LYS A 2 13.74 1.39 -6.20
CA LYS A 2 12.91 0.18 -6.22
C LYS A 2 11.55 0.48 -5.57
N LEU A 3 10.56 -0.37 -5.76
CA LEU A 3 9.24 -0.23 -5.15
C LEU A 3 8.93 -1.43 -4.27
N PHE A 4 8.43 -1.21 -3.06
CA PHE A 4 7.90 -2.25 -2.20
C PHE A 4 6.40 -2.00 -2.01
N PHE A 5 5.52 -2.83 -2.57
CA PHE A 5 4.08 -2.68 -2.30
C PHE A 5 3.64 -3.55 -1.12
N ILE A 6 2.69 -3.04 -0.33
CA ILE A 6 2.13 -3.73 0.83
C ILE A 6 0.60 -3.75 0.71
N LEU A 7 0.02 -4.94 0.78
CA LEU A 7 -1.44 -5.13 0.81
C LEU A 7 -1.99 -5.06 2.24
N GLY A 8 -3.31 -4.87 2.37
CA GLY A 8 -3.96 -4.75 3.68
C GLY A 8 -3.83 -5.97 4.60
N ASN A 9 -3.54 -7.14 4.04
CA ASN A 9 -3.28 -8.38 4.79
C ASN A 9 -1.78 -8.62 5.08
N GLN A 10 -0.89 -7.71 4.70
CA GLN A 10 0.57 -7.86 4.78
C GLN A 10 1.23 -6.84 5.74
N LEU A 11 0.49 -6.40 6.76
CA LEU A 11 0.91 -5.36 7.71
C LEU A 11 1.87 -5.92 8.78
N PHE A 12 3.00 -6.48 8.34
CA PHE A 12 3.98 -7.12 9.23
C PHE A 12 4.81 -6.09 10.02
N PRO A 13 5.32 -6.45 11.21
CA PRO A 13 6.19 -5.57 12.00
C PRO A 13 7.35 -4.99 11.19
N THR A 14 7.63 -3.70 11.39
CA THR A 14 8.60 -2.92 10.59
C THR A 14 10.02 -3.52 10.55
N LYS A 15 10.41 -4.28 11.57
CA LYS A 15 11.69 -5.03 11.61
C LYS A 15 11.92 -5.95 10.40
N TYR A 16 10.85 -6.47 9.78
CA TYR A 16 10.96 -7.36 8.61
C TYR A 16 11.15 -6.61 7.29
N ILE A 17 10.87 -5.31 7.26
CA ILE A 17 10.99 -4.46 6.07
C ILE A 17 12.08 -3.39 6.18
N ASP A 18 12.71 -3.23 7.34
CA ASP A 18 13.72 -2.20 7.56
C ASP A 18 14.91 -2.32 6.58
N ARG A 19 15.23 -3.55 6.16
CA ARG A 19 16.26 -3.81 5.12
C ARG A 19 15.98 -3.11 3.77
N PHE A 20 14.72 -2.79 3.47
CA PHE A 20 14.29 -2.14 2.23
C PHE A 20 14.13 -0.62 2.35
N LYS A 21 14.27 -0.07 3.56
CA LYS A 21 13.98 1.34 3.86
C LYS A 21 14.81 2.35 3.06
N LYS A 22 16.05 1.98 2.71
CA LYS A 22 17.00 2.90 2.05
C LYS A 22 16.81 2.96 0.53
N ASP A 23 16.43 1.85 -0.10
CA ASP A 23 16.43 1.66 -1.55
C ASP A 23 15.03 1.55 -2.16
N HIS A 24 14.00 1.28 -1.34
CA HIS A 24 12.61 1.16 -1.78
C HIS A 24 11.77 2.40 -1.44
N LEU A 25 10.90 2.75 -2.38
CA LEU A 25 9.68 3.50 -2.12
C LEU A 25 8.61 2.48 -1.73
N PHE A 26 7.97 2.66 -0.59
CA PHE A 26 6.84 1.85 -0.17
C PHE A 26 5.56 2.38 -0.80
N PHE A 27 4.68 1.47 -1.22
CA PHE A 27 3.39 1.79 -1.79
C PHE A 27 2.27 1.01 -1.11
N MET A 28 1.22 1.72 -0.76
CA MET A 28 -0.03 1.15 -0.25
C MET A 28 -1.20 1.90 -0.88
N ALA A 29 -2.32 1.22 -1.11
CA ALA A 29 -3.52 1.85 -1.63
C ALA A 29 -4.79 1.25 -1.05
N GLU A 30 -5.69 2.11 -0.59
CA GLU A 30 -7.09 1.79 -0.40
C GLU A 30 -7.72 1.62 -1.80
N ASP A 31 -8.44 0.52 -2.01
CA ASP A 31 -8.94 0.15 -3.32
C ASP A 31 -10.38 -0.34 -3.28
N LYS A 32 -11.23 0.22 -4.15
CA LYS A 32 -12.63 -0.16 -4.23
C LYS A 32 -12.81 -1.61 -4.67
N GLY A 33 -12.06 -2.07 -5.67
CA GLY A 33 -12.13 -3.44 -6.18
C GLY A 33 -11.85 -4.45 -5.07
N LEU A 34 -10.79 -4.26 -4.29
CA LEU A 34 -10.44 -5.09 -3.14
C LEU A 34 -11.48 -5.02 -2.00
N CYS A 35 -12.28 -3.97 -1.92
CA CYS A 35 -13.38 -3.88 -0.96
C CYS A 35 -14.69 -4.50 -1.46
N THR A 36 -14.84 -4.74 -2.77
CA THR A 36 -16.13 -5.11 -3.38
C THR A 36 -16.09 -6.32 -4.32
N TYR A 37 -14.95 -7.00 -4.46
CA TYR A 37 -14.85 -8.21 -5.29
C TYR A 37 -15.74 -9.35 -4.77
N GLU A 38 -16.05 -9.32 -3.48
CA GLU A 38 -17.08 -10.12 -2.83
C GLU A 38 -17.94 -9.23 -1.93
N LYS A 39 -19.07 -9.77 -1.46
CA LYS A 39 -19.90 -9.10 -0.45
C LYS A 39 -19.26 -9.22 0.94
N HIS A 40 -18.25 -8.40 1.20
CA HIS A 40 -17.59 -8.35 2.51
C HIS A 40 -18.46 -7.72 3.59
N HIS A 41 -18.32 -8.21 4.82
CA HIS A 41 -18.94 -7.59 5.99
C HIS A 41 -18.34 -6.20 6.24
N LYS A 42 -19.16 -5.23 6.65
CA LYS A 42 -18.73 -3.85 6.89
C LYS A 42 -17.57 -3.76 7.88
N GLN A 43 -17.59 -4.57 8.94
CA GLN A 43 -16.51 -4.62 9.93
C GLN A 43 -15.20 -5.16 9.36
N LYS A 44 -15.25 -6.08 8.37
CA LYS A 44 -14.04 -6.57 7.69
C LYS A 44 -13.39 -5.44 6.90
N ILE A 45 -14.16 -4.69 6.12
CA ILE A 45 -13.67 -3.54 5.36
C ILE A 45 -13.08 -2.50 6.32
N LEU A 46 -13.80 -2.16 7.39
CA LEU A 46 -13.34 -1.21 8.41
C LEU A 46 -12.02 -1.68 9.06
N LEU A 47 -11.91 -2.96 9.41
CA LEU A 47 -10.70 -3.55 9.98
C LEU A 47 -9.50 -3.34 9.06
N PHE A 48 -9.62 -3.69 7.78
CA PHE A 48 -8.52 -3.54 6.82
C PHE A 48 -8.13 -2.08 6.61
N LEU A 49 -9.09 -1.19 6.32
CA LEU A 49 -8.79 0.22 6.06
C LEU A 49 -8.19 0.90 7.29
N SER A 50 -8.77 0.66 8.48
CA SER A 50 -8.24 1.23 9.72
C SER A 50 -6.84 0.71 10.03
N SER A 51 -6.59 -0.59 9.85
CA SER A 51 -5.27 -1.19 10.10
C SER A 51 -4.22 -0.68 9.12
N MET A 52 -4.57 -0.53 7.84
CA MET A 52 -3.70 0.02 6.81
C MET A 52 -3.30 1.48 7.11
N ARG A 53 -4.25 2.31 7.58
CA ARG A 53 -3.97 3.70 7.97
C ARG A 53 -3.03 3.76 9.18
N SER A 54 -3.31 2.98 10.23
CA SER A 54 -2.43 2.90 11.41
C SER A 54 -1.02 2.44 11.04
N TYR A 55 -0.90 1.45 10.14
CA TYR A 55 0.40 0.97 9.67
C TYR A 55 1.13 2.03 8.82
N ALA A 56 0.42 2.74 7.95
CA ALA A 56 1.00 3.85 7.19
C ALA A 56 1.57 4.95 8.09
N ASP A 57 0.88 5.27 9.19
CA ASP A 57 1.37 6.23 10.18
C ASP A 57 2.61 5.70 10.92
N GLU A 58 2.64 4.40 11.27
CA GLU A 58 3.83 3.74 11.83
C GLU A 58 5.03 3.82 10.85
N LEU A 59 4.83 3.54 9.57
CA LEU A 59 5.86 3.63 8.53
C LEU A 59 6.41 5.05 8.42
N LYS A 60 5.54 6.06 8.37
CA LYS A 60 5.93 7.48 8.30
C LYS A 60 6.70 7.89 9.55
N LYS A 61 6.23 7.52 10.74
CA LYS A 61 6.92 7.78 12.02
C LYS A 61 8.31 7.17 12.05
N ASN A 62 8.46 5.97 11.49
CA ASN A 62 9.75 5.30 11.34
C ASN A 62 10.57 5.78 10.13
N LYS A 63 10.17 6.86 9.45
CA LYS A 63 10.90 7.48 8.32
C LYS A 63 11.04 6.59 7.08
N PHE A 64 10.07 5.70 6.82
CA PHE A 64 9.97 5.02 5.54
C PHE A 64 9.44 5.98 4.46
N LYS A 65 9.95 5.86 3.24
CA LYS A 65 9.39 6.59 2.09
C LYS A 65 8.11 5.89 1.67
N LEU A 66 6.95 6.48 1.94
CA LEU A 66 5.65 5.87 1.67
C LEU A 66 4.81 6.74 0.74
N ASP A 67 4.32 6.13 -0.34
CA ASP A 67 3.24 6.63 -1.19
C ASP A 67 1.96 5.88 -0.82
N TYR A 68 0.96 6.61 -0.32
CA TYR A 68 -0.28 6.02 0.21
C TYR A 68 -1.48 6.66 -0.46
N VAL A 69 -2.25 5.86 -1.20
CA VAL A 69 -3.51 6.29 -1.84
C VAL A 69 -4.67 5.98 -0.91
N LYS A 70 -5.45 6.99 -0.56
CA LYS A 70 -6.62 6.89 0.33
C LYS A 70 -7.93 6.81 -0.46
N ILE A 71 -9.01 6.47 0.24
CA ILE A 71 -10.38 6.45 -0.29
C ILE A 71 -10.86 7.81 -0.77
N GLU A 72 -10.33 8.90 -0.21
CA GLU A 72 -10.67 10.26 -0.60
C GLU A 72 -9.96 10.71 -1.90
N ASP A 73 -8.95 9.96 -2.36
CA ASP A 73 -8.23 10.26 -3.59
C ASP A 73 -9.05 9.83 -4.83
N LYS A 74 -8.87 10.56 -5.94
CA LYS A 74 -9.60 10.30 -7.20
C LYS A 74 -9.32 8.90 -7.74
N GLU A 75 -8.13 8.39 -7.45
CA GLU A 75 -7.64 7.07 -7.81
C GLU A 75 -8.30 5.93 -7.03
N PHE A 76 -9.09 6.20 -5.99
CA PHE A 76 -9.75 5.14 -5.20
C PHE A 76 -10.59 4.19 -6.07
N HIS A 77 -11.26 4.74 -7.08
CA HIS A 77 -12.11 4.00 -8.01
C HIS A 77 -11.35 3.34 -9.17
N ASP A 78 -10.09 3.69 -9.37
CA ASP A 78 -9.24 3.03 -10.35
C ASP A 78 -8.86 1.62 -9.89
N ASP A 79 -8.61 0.74 -10.85
CA ASP A 79 -8.04 -0.59 -10.58
C ASP A 79 -6.69 -0.50 -9.84
N TYR A 80 -6.44 -1.45 -8.93
CA TYR A 80 -5.21 -1.47 -8.13
C TYR A 80 -3.96 -1.54 -9.00
N LEU A 81 -3.94 -2.37 -10.06
CA LEU A 81 -2.80 -2.47 -10.96
C LEU A 81 -2.61 -1.18 -11.76
N LYS A 82 -3.69 -0.45 -12.09
CA LYS A 82 -3.58 0.88 -12.71
C LYS A 82 -2.90 1.89 -11.79
N LYS A 83 -3.26 1.92 -10.50
CA LYS A 83 -2.58 2.75 -9.48
C LYS A 83 -1.09 2.39 -9.35
N LEU A 84 -0.80 1.09 -9.28
CA LEU A 84 0.57 0.59 -9.18
C LEU A 84 1.40 0.95 -10.42
N LYS A 85 0.86 0.72 -11.63
CA LYS A 85 1.48 1.10 -12.90
C LYS A 85 1.78 2.60 -12.97
N LYS A 86 0.85 3.45 -12.50
CA LYS A 86 1.04 4.91 -12.46
C LYS A 86 2.31 5.29 -11.70
N ILE A 87 2.51 4.73 -10.50
CA ILE A 87 3.72 5.02 -9.70
C ILE A 87 4.98 4.44 -10.35
N ILE A 88 4.92 3.22 -10.88
CA ILE A 88 6.05 2.59 -11.57
C ILE A 88 6.54 3.48 -12.71
N THR A 89 5.63 3.97 -13.55
CA THR A 89 5.96 4.85 -14.68
C THR A 89 6.45 6.22 -14.20
N GLN A 90 5.75 6.86 -13.26
CA GLN A 90 6.11 8.20 -12.77
C GLN A 90 7.49 8.23 -12.09
N LYS A 91 7.83 7.18 -11.33
CA LYS A 91 9.09 7.09 -10.58
C LYS A 91 10.18 6.30 -11.32
N LYS A 92 9.92 5.82 -12.54
CA LYS A 92 10.82 5.01 -13.36
C LYS A 92 11.38 3.80 -12.59
N ILE A 93 10.49 3.10 -11.88
CA ILE A 93 10.84 1.91 -11.10
C ILE A 93 11.20 0.75 -12.04
N LYS A 94 12.30 0.04 -11.73
CA LYS A 94 12.76 -1.13 -12.51
C LYS A 94 12.59 -2.46 -11.77
N GLU A 95 12.47 -2.42 -10.44
CA GLU A 95 12.37 -3.60 -9.59
C GLU A 95 11.29 -3.39 -8.54
N ILE A 96 10.52 -4.45 -8.29
CA ILE A 96 9.42 -4.48 -7.32
C ILE A 96 9.70 -5.60 -6.34
N SER A 97 9.44 -5.34 -5.06
CA SER A 97 9.42 -6.32 -3.99
C SER A 97 8.05 -6.33 -3.32
N SER A 98 7.65 -7.48 -2.82
CA SER A 98 6.42 -7.65 -2.03
C SER A 98 6.60 -8.85 -1.11
N PHE A 99 5.63 -9.05 -0.23
CA PHE A 99 5.49 -10.31 0.49
C PHE A 99 4.78 -11.35 -0.39
N GLU A 100 5.20 -12.61 -0.27
CA GLU A 100 4.55 -13.81 -0.82
C GLU A 100 3.74 -14.49 0.29
#